data_AF-A0A533WH40-F1
#
_entry.id   AF-A0A533WH40-F1
#
_cell.length_a   1.000
_cell.length_b   1.000
_cell.length_c   1.000
_cell.angle_alpha   90.00
_cell.angle_beta   90.00
_cell.angle_gamma   90.00
#
_symmetry.space_group_name_H-M   'P 1'
#
loop_
_entity.id
_entity.type
_entity.pdbx_description
1 polymer ?
#
loop_
_entity_poly.entity_id
_entity_poly.type
_entity_poly.pdbx_seq_one_letter_code
_entity_poly.pdbx_strand_id
1 'polypeptide(L)'
;MISGGIKCIPYKWAGERLYTCMEQRHVNRTRPPELKVDFAGCPVQATMGVLGHKWALLVLRNIALYRAVRFNDMLRITPGLTKRVLSMRLRELKNDGLIEVVERGQNFSRWGLTEKGNDALPVLMSMVGFGSKWYAEKVFSDKAPRPLRDVFDESYIRKVLGNLAAEPPVSPRLEVNRSVIRR
;
A
#
# COMPACT_ATOMS: atom_id res chain seq x y z
N MET A 1 25.47 -16.76 20.69
CA MET A 1 26.84 -16.95 20.16
C MET A 1 26.73 -17.19 18.66
N ILE A 2 27.28 -16.31 17.84
CA ILE A 2 27.25 -16.40 16.37
C ILE A 2 28.41 -17.31 15.96
N SER A 3 28.13 -18.55 15.56
CA SER A 3 29.14 -19.44 14.96
C SER A 3 29.20 -19.18 13.45
N GLY A 4 29.81 -18.06 13.05
CA GLY A 4 30.12 -17.76 11.65
C GLY A 4 31.56 -18.15 11.34
N GLY A 5 31.79 -19.05 10.38
CA GLY A 5 33.15 -19.36 9.92
C GLY A 5 33.68 -18.26 9.00
N ILE A 6 34.93 -17.84 9.17
CA ILE A 6 35.60 -16.96 8.20
C ILE A 6 36.04 -17.83 7.02
N LYS A 7 35.56 -17.52 5.80
CA LYS A 7 36.04 -18.18 4.58
C LYS A 7 37.03 -17.26 3.88
N CYS A 8 38.28 -17.70 3.80
CA CYS A 8 39.35 -17.01 3.09
C CYS A 8 39.59 -17.65 1.73
N ILE A 9 39.56 -16.84 0.66
CA ILE A 9 39.85 -17.28 -0.71
C ILE A 9 41.21 -16.70 -1.12
N PRO A 10 42.19 -17.52 -1.54
CA PRO A 10 43.48 -17.02 -2.00
C PRO A 10 43.36 -16.32 -3.36
N TYR A 11 44.10 -15.23 -3.53
CA TYR A 11 44.33 -14.58 -4.83
C TYR A 11 45.78 -14.08 -4.91
N LYS A 12 46.28 -13.82 -6.12
CA LYS A 12 47.63 -13.28 -6.34
C LYS A 12 47.56 -11.83 -6.79
N TRP A 13 48.38 -10.98 -6.18
CA TRP A 13 48.56 -9.58 -6.59
C TRP A 13 50.02 -9.19 -6.41
N ALA A 14 50.62 -8.53 -7.42
CA ALA A 14 52.02 -8.11 -7.42
C ALA A 14 53.05 -9.22 -7.07
N GLY A 15 52.79 -10.47 -7.48
CA GLY A 15 53.69 -11.61 -7.18
C GLY A 15 53.52 -12.21 -5.79
N GLU A 16 52.72 -11.60 -4.91
CA GLU A 16 52.44 -12.06 -3.57
C GLU A 16 51.12 -12.86 -3.50
N ARG A 17 51.05 -13.82 -2.57
CA ARG A 17 49.83 -14.60 -2.30
C ARG A 17 49.05 -13.94 -1.17
N LEU A 18 47.90 -13.36 -1.49
CA LEU A 18 47.01 -12.71 -0.54
C LEU A 18 45.73 -13.53 -0.37
N TYR A 19 44.94 -13.21 0.66
CA TYR A 19 43.68 -13.88 0.95
C TYR A 19 42.58 -12.83 1.14
N THR A 20 41.47 -12.98 0.43
CA THR A 20 40.24 -12.24 0.75
C THR A 20 39.46 -13.07 1.74
N CYS A 21 39.40 -12.62 2.99
CA CYS A 21 38.62 -13.25 4.05
C CYS A 21 37.27 -12.56 4.18
N MET A 22 36.19 -13.30 3.91
CA MET A 22 34.84 -12.84 4.15
C MET A 22 34.23 -13.62 5.32
N GLU A 23 33.62 -12.89 6.24
CA GLU A 23 32.86 -13.47 7.34
C GLU A 23 31.59 -14.14 6.79
N GLN A 24 31.48 -15.46 6.90
CA GLN A 24 30.28 -16.16 6.45
C GLN A 24 29.18 -15.96 7.50
N ARG A 25 28.39 -14.92 7.31
CA ARG A 25 27.09 -14.83 7.99
C ARG A 25 26.18 -15.87 7.34
N HIS A 26 25.92 -16.96 8.07
CA HIS A 26 24.78 -17.82 7.79
C HIS A 26 23.53 -16.96 7.93
N VAL A 27 23.02 -16.44 6.81
CA VAL A 27 21.69 -15.82 6.78
C VAL A 27 20.73 -16.94 7.11
N ASN A 28 20.13 -16.88 8.30
CA ASN A 28 19.08 -17.79 8.72
C ASN A 28 17.91 -17.56 7.77
N ARG A 29 17.87 -18.29 6.64
CA ARG A 29 16.78 -18.22 5.66
C ARG A 29 15.58 -18.84 6.35
N THR A 30 14.78 -18.01 7.02
CA THR A 30 13.46 -18.42 7.47
C THR A 30 12.71 -18.96 6.26
N ARG A 31 12.13 -20.16 6.40
CA ARG A 31 11.29 -20.72 5.33
C ARG A 31 10.16 -19.72 5.07
N PRO A 32 9.82 -19.45 3.80
CA PRO A 32 8.63 -18.67 3.49
C PRO A 32 7.41 -19.34 4.13
N PRO A 33 6.37 -18.57 4.49
CA PRO A 33 5.16 -19.13 5.06
C PRO A 33 4.58 -20.21 4.13
N GLU A 34 4.13 -21.32 4.71
CA GLU A 34 3.49 -22.40 3.97
C GLU A 34 2.12 -21.93 3.49
N LEU A 35 1.92 -21.95 2.17
CA LEU A 35 0.63 -21.59 1.55
C LEU A 35 -0.27 -22.83 1.56
N LYS A 36 -1.55 -22.62 1.89
CA LYS A 36 -2.56 -23.70 1.88
C LYS A 36 -3.07 -24.05 0.47
N VAL A 37 -2.70 -23.26 -0.53
CA VAL A 37 -3.19 -23.38 -1.90
C VAL A 37 -2.06 -23.04 -2.87
N ASP A 38 -2.11 -23.65 -4.06
CA ASP A 38 -1.24 -23.32 -5.16
C ASP A 38 -1.88 -22.22 -6.02
N PHE A 39 -1.15 -21.13 -6.24
CA PHE A 39 -1.60 -20.06 -7.11
C PHE A 39 -1.20 -20.33 -8.55
N ALA A 40 -2.17 -20.30 -9.47
CA ALA A 40 -1.90 -20.33 -10.91
C ALA A 40 -1.25 -19.02 -11.42
N GLY A 41 -1.30 -17.93 -10.63
CA GLY A 41 -0.66 -16.65 -10.93
C GLY A 41 -0.62 -15.75 -9.69
N CYS A 42 0.22 -14.72 -9.70
CA CYS A 42 0.41 -13.85 -8.53
C CYS A 42 -0.83 -12.96 -8.29
N PRO A 43 -1.56 -13.10 -7.16
CA PRO A 43 -2.76 -12.29 -6.90
C PRO A 43 -2.44 -10.80 -6.78
N VAL A 44 -1.28 -10.46 -6.19
CA VAL A 44 -0.82 -9.07 -6.10
C VAL A 44 -0.62 -8.47 -7.50
N GLN A 45 0.01 -9.21 -8.41
CA GLN A 45 0.23 -8.74 -9.78
C GLN A 45 -1.10 -8.53 -10.52
N ALA A 46 -2.04 -9.47 -10.37
CA ALA A 46 -3.38 -9.33 -10.94
C ALA A 46 -4.10 -8.08 -10.42
N THR A 47 -4.05 -7.82 -9.11
CA THR A 47 -4.64 -6.62 -8.50
C THR A 47 -3.95 -5.34 -8.98
N MET A 48 -2.62 -5.35 -9.12
CA MET A 48 -1.85 -4.19 -9.56
C MET A 48 -2.13 -3.79 -11.02
N GLY A 49 -2.59 -4.73 -11.85
CA GLY A 49 -3.06 -4.43 -13.21
C GLY A 49 -4.25 -3.47 -13.26
N VAL A 50 -4.96 -3.26 -12.14
CA VAL A 50 -6.10 -2.33 -12.05
C VAL A 50 -5.85 -1.25 -11.00
N LEU A 51 -5.60 -1.64 -9.75
CA LEU A 51 -5.43 -0.71 -8.64
C LEU A 51 -4.07 0.00 -8.65
N GLY A 52 -3.07 -0.58 -9.32
CA GLY A 52 -1.73 0.00 -9.45
C GLY A 52 -1.66 1.16 -10.43
N HIS A 53 -2.69 1.36 -11.26
CA HIS A 53 -2.73 2.50 -12.17
C HIS A 53 -2.78 3.82 -11.41
N LYS A 54 -1.93 4.76 -11.83
CA LYS A 54 -1.91 6.12 -11.26
C LYS A 54 -3.33 6.70 -11.25
N TRP A 55 -3.74 7.21 -10.08
CA TRP A 55 -5.06 7.80 -9.78
C TRP A 55 -6.21 6.81 -9.53
N ALA A 56 -6.09 5.52 -9.84
CA ALA A 56 -7.20 4.56 -9.67
C ALA A 56 -7.72 4.53 -8.22
N LEU A 57 -6.80 4.32 -7.26
CA LEU A 57 -7.13 4.32 -5.84
C LEU A 57 -7.63 5.67 -5.32
N LEU A 58 -7.19 6.79 -5.90
CA LEU A 58 -7.70 8.13 -5.52
C LEU A 58 -9.13 8.35 -6.01
N VAL A 59 -9.48 7.83 -7.19
CA VAL A 59 -10.86 7.85 -7.70
C VAL A 59 -11.76 6.98 -6.81
N LEU A 60 -11.33 5.75 -6.47
CA LEU A 60 -12.07 4.87 -5.56
C LEU A 60 -12.25 5.52 -4.18
N ARG A 61 -11.19 6.10 -3.61
CA ARG A 61 -11.25 6.88 -2.36
C ARG A 61 -12.31 7.97 -2.42
N ASN A 62 -12.35 8.74 -3.50
CA ASN A 62 -13.31 9.83 -3.65
C ASN A 62 -14.74 9.31 -3.61
N ILE A 63 -15.03 8.26 -4.38
CA ILE A 63 -16.36 7.67 -4.45
C ILE A 63 -16.76 7.09 -3.08
N ALA A 64 -15.83 6.44 -2.38
CA ALA A 64 -16.05 5.85 -1.06
C ALA A 64 -16.39 6.91 0.01
N LEU A 65 -15.59 7.98 0.10
CA LEU A 65 -15.71 8.97 1.16
C LEU A 65 -16.87 9.94 0.94
N TYR A 66 -17.05 10.42 -0.29
CA TYR A 66 -18.00 11.50 -0.55
C TYR A 66 -19.37 11.01 -1.05
N ARG A 67 -19.50 9.71 -1.38
CA ARG A 67 -20.69 9.02 -1.92
C ARG A 67 -21.29 9.67 -3.17
N ALA A 68 -21.57 8.87 -4.20
CA ALA A 68 -22.32 9.34 -5.39
C ALA A 68 -21.74 10.63 -6.00
N VAL A 69 -20.42 10.65 -6.23
CA VAL A 69 -19.67 11.87 -6.56
C VAL A 69 -19.80 12.20 -8.05
N ARG A 70 -20.03 13.47 -8.39
CA ARG A 70 -20.03 13.93 -9.78
C ARG A 70 -18.61 14.08 -10.32
N PHE A 71 -18.48 14.02 -11.64
CA PHE A 71 -17.19 14.15 -12.33
C PHE A 71 -16.42 15.44 -11.93
N ASN A 72 -17.07 16.60 -11.93
CA ASN A 72 -16.41 17.86 -11.59
C ASN A 72 -16.02 17.97 -10.12
N ASP A 73 -16.79 17.35 -9.22
CA ASP A 73 -16.45 17.31 -7.80
C ASP A 73 -15.16 16.50 -7.58
N MET A 74 -14.98 15.37 -8.28
CA MET A 74 -13.74 14.57 -8.24
C MET A 74 -12.50 15.35 -8.70
N LEU A 75 -12.62 16.20 -9.72
CA LEU A 75 -11.52 17.05 -10.18
C LEU A 75 -11.12 18.08 -9.14
N ARG A 76 -12.11 18.72 -8.49
CA ARG A 76 -11.86 19.74 -7.47
C ARG A 76 -11.13 19.18 -6.25
N ILE A 77 -11.48 17.97 -5.82
CA ILE A 77 -10.88 17.30 -4.65
C ILE A 77 -9.60 16.51 -4.97
N THR A 78 -9.17 16.48 -6.24
CA THR A 78 -7.97 15.75 -6.67
C THR A 78 -7.04 16.66 -7.47
N PRO A 79 -6.29 17.57 -6.81
CA PRO A 79 -5.35 18.46 -7.49
C PRO A 79 -4.37 17.69 -8.38
N GLY A 80 -4.14 18.20 -9.59
CA GLY A 80 -3.25 17.58 -10.59
C GLY A 80 -3.89 16.50 -11.45
N LEU A 81 -5.12 16.06 -11.16
CA LEU A 81 -5.87 15.15 -12.03
C LEU A 81 -6.56 15.92 -13.17
N THR A 82 -6.25 15.57 -14.42
CA THR A 82 -6.87 16.21 -15.58
C THR A 82 -8.20 15.55 -15.97
N LYS A 83 -9.08 16.29 -16.66
CA LYS A 83 -10.35 15.78 -17.20
C LYS A 83 -10.16 14.51 -18.05
N ARG A 84 -9.16 14.53 -18.94
CA ARG A 84 -8.83 13.38 -19.81
C ARG A 84 -8.48 12.15 -18.99
N VAL A 85 -7.60 12.29 -18.00
CA VAL A 85 -7.15 11.17 -17.17
C VAL A 85 -8.27 10.66 -16.28
N LEU A 86 -9.09 11.54 -15.68
CA LEU A 86 -10.25 11.12 -14.90
C LEU A 86 -11.24 10.32 -15.75
N SER A 87 -11.57 10.80 -16.96
CA SER A 87 -12.47 10.10 -17.88
C SER A 87 -11.96 8.70 -18.24
N MET A 88 -10.66 8.60 -18.54
CA MET A 88 -9.98 7.32 -18.81
C MET A 88 -10.07 6.38 -17.61
N ARG A 89 -9.75 6.86 -16.39
CA ARG A 89 -9.77 6.03 -15.18
C ARG A 89 -11.18 5.59 -14.77
N LEU A 90 -12.18 6.45 -14.94
CA LEU A 90 -13.58 6.06 -14.71
C LEU A 90 -14.02 4.96 -15.68
N ARG A 91 -13.59 5.02 -16.94
CA ARG A 91 -13.89 3.97 -17.92
C ARG A 91 -13.22 2.65 -17.55
N GLU A 92 -11.94 2.67 -17.22
CA GLU A 92 -11.21 1.46 -16.82
C GLU A 92 -11.81 0.82 -15.56
N LEU A 93 -12.00 1.60 -14.50
CA LEU A 93 -12.59 1.10 -13.25
C LEU A 93 -14.02 0.59 -13.46
N LYS A 94 -14.81 1.20 -14.35
CA LYS A 94 -16.13 0.71 -14.71
C LYS A 94 -16.05 -0.60 -15.49
N ASN A 95 -15.14 -0.70 -16.46
CA ASN A 95 -14.94 -1.91 -17.26
C ASN A 95 -14.45 -3.08 -16.39
N ASP A 96 -13.60 -2.80 -15.40
CA ASP A 96 -13.16 -3.77 -14.40
C ASP A 96 -14.24 -4.08 -13.34
N GLY A 97 -15.40 -3.44 -13.41
CA GLY A 97 -16.53 -3.69 -12.52
C GLY A 97 -16.31 -3.21 -11.09
N LEU A 98 -15.43 -2.23 -10.85
CA LEU A 98 -15.19 -1.63 -9.53
C LEU A 98 -16.14 -0.47 -9.23
N ILE A 99 -16.63 0.22 -10.26
CA ILE A 99 -17.52 1.36 -10.12
C ILE A 99 -18.67 1.30 -11.11
N GLU A 100 -19.74 2.00 -10.80
CA GLU A 100 -20.91 2.12 -11.65
C GLU A 100 -21.51 3.52 -11.63
N VAL A 101 -22.36 3.82 -12.61
CA VAL A 101 -23.14 5.07 -12.63
C VAL A 101 -24.43 4.82 -11.87
N VAL A 102 -24.53 5.41 -10.68
CA VAL A 102 -25.71 5.24 -9.79
C VAL A 102 -26.82 6.24 -10.10
N GLU A 103 -26.48 7.36 -10.75
CA GLU A 103 -27.48 8.34 -11.19
C GLU A 103 -26.98 9.04 -12.44
N ARG A 104 -27.89 9.24 -13.41
CA ARG A 104 -27.63 9.97 -14.64
C ARG A 104 -28.62 11.12 -14.75
N GLY A 105 -28.09 12.34 -14.68
CA GLY A 105 -28.82 13.57 -15.01
C GLY A 105 -28.54 14.02 -16.44
N GLN A 106 -29.20 15.11 -16.87
CA GLN A 106 -29.08 15.65 -18.22
C GLN A 106 -27.63 16.02 -18.59
N ASN A 107 -26.88 16.58 -17.62
CA ASN A 107 -25.50 17.06 -17.82
C ASN A 107 -24.51 16.51 -16.79
N PHE A 108 -24.89 15.46 -16.03
CA PHE A 108 -23.99 14.88 -15.03
C PHE A 108 -24.22 13.39 -14.83
N SER A 109 -23.23 12.72 -14.26
CA SER A 109 -23.34 11.35 -13.75
C SER A 109 -22.75 11.30 -12.34
N ARG A 110 -23.44 10.59 -11.45
CA ARG A 110 -22.92 10.24 -10.13
C ARG A 110 -22.37 8.82 -10.17
N TRP A 111 -21.21 8.65 -9.56
CA TRP A 111 -20.49 7.38 -9.54
C TRP A 111 -20.58 6.74 -8.16
N GLY A 112 -20.82 5.43 -8.12
CA GLY A 112 -20.84 4.59 -6.92
C GLY A 112 -19.88 3.41 -7.05
N LEU A 113 -19.59 2.77 -5.91
CA LEU A 113 -18.84 1.52 -5.87
C LEU A 113 -19.79 0.35 -6.08
N THR A 114 -19.35 -0.62 -6.87
CA THR A 114 -19.98 -1.95 -6.95
C THR A 114 -19.59 -2.79 -5.73
N GLU A 115 -20.07 -4.02 -5.63
CA GLU A 115 -19.61 -4.99 -4.62
C GLU A 115 -18.07 -5.17 -4.68
N LYS A 116 -17.53 -5.50 -5.86
CA LYS A 116 -16.08 -5.59 -6.09
C LYS A 116 -15.33 -4.29 -5.74
N GLY A 117 -15.95 -3.14 -5.98
CA GLY A 117 -15.40 -1.84 -5.58
C GLY A 117 -15.31 -1.66 -4.06
N ASN A 118 -16.31 -2.14 -3.32
CA ASN A 118 -16.31 -2.12 -1.86
C ASN A 118 -15.25 -3.07 -1.30
N ASP A 119 -15.04 -4.24 -1.92
CA ASP A 119 -13.99 -5.20 -1.52
C ASP A 119 -12.55 -4.67 -1.69
N ALA A 120 -12.36 -3.62 -2.50
CA ALA A 120 -11.07 -2.94 -2.65
C ALA A 120 -10.78 -1.93 -1.52
N LEU A 121 -11.78 -1.52 -0.74
CA LEU A 121 -11.62 -0.51 0.32
C LEU A 121 -10.68 -0.93 1.46
N PRO A 122 -10.63 -2.20 1.92
CA PRO A 122 -9.65 -2.66 2.89
C PRO A 122 -8.19 -2.43 2.46
N VAL A 123 -7.89 -2.62 1.17
CA VAL A 123 -6.56 -2.33 0.60
C VAL A 123 -6.28 -0.83 0.70
N LEU A 124 -7.24 0.01 0.31
CA LEU A 124 -7.14 1.46 0.45
C LEU A 124 -6.89 1.87 1.91
N MET A 125 -7.62 1.29 2.86
CA MET A 125 -7.48 1.60 4.29
C MET A 125 -6.13 1.16 4.86
N SER A 126 -5.60 0.04 4.39
CA SER A 126 -4.24 -0.41 4.73
C SER A 126 -3.19 0.60 4.22
N MET A 127 -3.39 1.15 3.03
CA MET A 127 -2.53 2.21 2.50
C MET A 127 -2.67 3.52 3.28
N VAL A 128 -3.88 3.89 3.72
CA VAL A 128 -4.06 5.06 4.60
C VAL A 128 -3.30 4.85 5.90
N GLY A 129 -3.46 3.71 6.58
CA GLY A 129 -2.74 3.41 7.82
C GLY A 129 -1.22 3.45 7.65
N PHE A 130 -0.71 2.88 6.55
CA PHE A 130 0.71 2.96 6.22
C PHE A 130 1.17 4.40 6.00
N GLY A 131 0.42 5.18 5.20
CA GLY A 131 0.77 6.56 4.87
C GLY A 131 0.69 7.51 6.05
N SER A 132 -0.34 7.39 6.88
CA SER A 132 -0.49 8.16 8.13
C SER A 132 0.63 7.89 9.13
N LYS A 133 1.29 6.72 9.04
CA LYS A 133 2.41 6.38 9.91
C LYS A 133 3.76 6.87 9.38
N TRP A 134 4.04 6.59 8.11
CA TRP A 134 5.40 6.76 7.54
C TRP A 134 5.59 8.03 6.71
N TYR A 135 4.50 8.69 6.31
CA TYR A 135 4.52 9.92 5.52
C TYR A 135 3.74 11.04 6.22
N ALA A 136 3.70 11.03 7.55
CA ALA A 136 2.99 12.00 8.36
C ALA A 136 3.38 13.45 8.04
N GLU A 137 4.65 13.68 7.69
CA GLU A 137 5.19 14.99 7.29
C GLU A 137 4.59 15.54 6.00
N LYS A 138 4.01 14.67 5.16
CA LYS A 138 3.31 15.04 3.92
C LYS A 138 1.80 15.01 4.07
N VAL A 139 1.28 14.26 5.04
CA VAL A 139 -0.15 13.98 5.20
C VAL A 139 -0.80 14.93 6.20
N PHE A 140 -0.15 15.23 7.33
CA PHE A 140 -0.72 16.00 8.43
C PHE A 140 -0.02 17.35 8.60
N SER A 141 -0.77 18.40 8.94
CA SER A 141 -0.24 19.75 9.16
C SER A 141 0.72 19.83 10.35
N ASP A 142 0.43 19.05 11.42
CA ASP A 142 1.26 18.91 12.61
C ASP A 142 2.44 17.94 12.42
N LYS A 143 2.50 17.26 11.27
CA LYS A 143 3.51 16.26 10.88
C LYS A 143 3.60 15.06 11.83
N ALA A 144 2.58 14.83 12.67
CA ALA A 144 2.59 13.78 13.67
C ALA A 144 1.98 12.46 13.12
N PRO A 145 2.64 11.31 13.27
CA PRO A 145 2.09 10.02 12.87
C PRO A 145 0.81 9.66 13.64
N ARG A 146 -0.18 9.12 12.94
CA ARG A 146 -1.46 8.70 13.53
C ARG A 146 -1.82 7.27 13.11
N PRO A 147 -2.31 6.41 14.04
CA PRO A 147 -2.92 5.15 13.68
C PRO A 147 -4.25 5.38 12.96
N LEU A 148 -4.71 4.38 12.21
CA LEU A 148 -5.93 4.49 11.40
C LEU A 148 -7.18 4.89 12.20
N ARG A 149 -7.29 4.41 13.44
CA ARG A 149 -8.37 4.74 14.40
C ARG A 149 -8.45 6.22 14.78
N ASP A 150 -7.35 6.96 14.64
CA ASP A 150 -7.30 8.40 14.94
C ASP A 150 -7.52 9.24 13.66
N VAL A 151 -7.68 8.57 12.51
CA VAL A 151 -7.91 9.19 11.19
C VAL A 151 -9.37 9.06 10.75
N PHE A 152 -10.03 7.95 11.08
CA PHE A 152 -11.44 7.71 10.76
C PHE A 152 -12.22 7.24 11.98
N ASP A 153 -13.51 7.58 12.03
CA ASP A 153 -14.43 7.09 13.05
C ASP A 153 -14.54 5.56 13.04
N GLU A 154 -14.74 4.96 14.22
CA GLU A 154 -14.86 3.50 14.36
C GLU A 154 -15.98 2.91 13.51
N SER A 155 -17.09 3.63 13.33
CA SER A 155 -18.21 3.19 12.50
C SER A 155 -17.80 2.99 11.03
N TYR A 156 -16.94 3.88 10.51
CA TYR A 156 -16.42 3.79 9.15
C TYR A 156 -15.40 2.66 9.03
N ILE A 157 -14.49 2.54 10.00
CA ILE A 157 -13.49 1.46 10.03
C ILE A 157 -14.19 0.10 10.09
N ARG A 158 -15.19 -0.08 10.96
CA ARG A 158 -15.97 -1.31 11.05
C ARG A 158 -16.74 -1.59 9.75
N LYS A 159 -17.32 -0.58 9.11
CA LYS A 159 -18.01 -0.74 7.84
C LYS A 159 -17.07 -1.27 6.74
N VAL A 160 -15.84 -0.75 6.68
CA VAL A 160 -14.89 -1.10 5.61
C VAL A 160 -14.10 -2.37 5.93
N LEU A 161 -13.64 -2.54 7.17
CA LEU A 161 -12.78 -3.65 7.60
C LEU A 161 -13.53 -4.78 8.30
N GLY A 162 -14.84 -4.67 8.54
CA GLY A 162 -15.63 -5.63 9.32
C GLY A 162 -15.64 -7.07 8.80
N ASN A 163 -15.21 -7.29 7.56
CA ASN A 163 -15.05 -8.62 6.96
C ASN A 163 -13.58 -9.11 6.90
N LEU A 164 -12.60 -8.24 7.17
CA LEU A 164 -11.19 -8.61 7.36
C LEU A 164 -10.90 -8.72 8.85
N ALA A 165 -11.31 -9.85 9.45
CA ALA A 165 -10.86 -10.20 10.78
C ALA A 165 -9.35 -10.49 10.78
N ALA A 166 -8.56 -9.44 10.90
CA ALA A 166 -7.27 -9.37 11.57
C ALA A 166 -6.82 -7.91 11.48
N GLU A 167 -6.76 -7.22 12.62
CA GLU A 167 -6.12 -5.92 12.70
C GLU A 167 -4.75 -5.99 11.99
N PRO A 168 -4.37 -5.01 11.15
CA PRO A 168 -3.02 -4.97 10.63
C PRO A 168 -2.07 -5.01 11.83
N PRO A 169 -1.03 -5.87 11.85
CA PRO A 169 -0.16 -5.98 13.00
C PRO A 169 0.35 -4.59 13.33
N VAL A 170 -0.05 -4.09 14.51
CA VAL A 170 0.54 -2.90 15.10
C VAL A 170 2.01 -3.25 15.22
N SER A 171 2.83 -2.73 14.28
CA SER A 171 4.25 -3.06 14.32
C SER A 171 4.75 -2.67 15.71
N PRO A 172 5.47 -3.56 16.43
CA PRO A 172 6.08 -3.19 17.69
C PRO A 172 6.81 -1.87 17.48
N ARG A 173 6.57 -0.93 18.38
CA ARG A 173 7.25 0.35 18.47
C ARG A 173 8.74 0.04 18.27
N LEU A 174 9.33 0.41 17.13
CA LEU A 174 10.78 0.32 16.96
C LEU A 174 11.33 1.26 18.02
N GLU A 175 11.78 0.71 19.13
CA GLU A 175 12.66 1.40 20.05
C GLU A 175 13.90 1.74 19.22
N VAL A 176 13.93 2.97 18.72
CA VAL A 176 15.13 3.56 18.16
C VAL A 176 16.07 3.67 19.35
N ASN A 177 16.87 2.63 19.54
CA ASN A 177 17.90 2.62 20.56
C ASN A 177 18.95 3.66 20.17
N ARG A 178 18.82 4.88 20.72
CA ARG A 178 19.71 6.03 20.47
C ARG A 178 21.14 5.82 20.99
N SER A 179 21.49 4.63 21.46
CA SER A 179 22.83 4.34 22.00
C SER A 179 23.89 4.01 20.94
N VAL A 180 23.57 4.03 19.64
CA VAL A 180 24.55 3.79 18.55
C VAL A 180 24.73 5.03 17.66
N ILE A 181 24.89 6.20 18.27
CA ILE A 181 25.52 7.37 17.61
C ILE A 181 26.50 8.00 18.62
N ARG A 182 27.54 7.25 18.98
CA ARG A 182 28.82 7.81 19.45
C ARG A 182 29.95 6.87 19.02
N ARG A 183 30.55 7.18 17.88
CA ARG A 183 31.99 7.04 17.63
C ARG A 183 32.40 8.19 16.73
#